data_AF-A0A7C3B7H6-F1
#
_entry.id   AF-A0A7C3B7H6-F1
#
_cell.length_a   1.000
_cell.length_b   1.000
_cell.length_c   1.000
_cell.angle_alpha   90.00
_cell.angle_beta   90.00
_cell.angle_gamma   90.00
#
_symmetry.space_group_name_H-M   'P 1'
#
loop_
_entity.id
_entity.type
_entity.pdbx_description
1 polymer ?
#
loop_
_entity_poly.entity_id
_entity_poly.type
_entity_poly.pdbx_seq_one_letter_code
_entity_poly.pdbx_strand_id
1 'polypeptide(L)' 'MPNLGPFELIIILVIIIIIFGVGRLPEVGGALGKGIREFRKATREGEEAKRELEEMAKEDAEAAKAEKAEEA' A
#
# COMPACT_ATOMS: atom_id res chain seq x y z
N MET A 1 16.44 -29.30 11.82
CA MET A 1 15.41 -28.74 10.92
C MET A 1 16.09 -28.53 9.57
N PRO A 2 15.48 -28.95 8.44
CA PRO A 2 16.04 -28.65 7.13
C PRO A 2 16.08 -27.13 6.97
N ASN A 3 17.29 -26.57 6.88
CA ASN A 3 17.48 -25.16 6.61
C ASN A 3 17.41 -24.99 5.09
N LEU A 4 16.39 -24.29 4.61
CA LEU A 4 16.31 -23.88 3.21
C LEU A 4 17.37 -22.80 2.99
N GLY A 5 18.52 -23.22 2.49
CA GLY A 5 19.57 -22.30 2.10
C GLY A 5 19.25 -21.59 0.79
N PRO A 6 20.05 -20.57 0.44
CA PRO A 6 19.92 -19.88 -0.85
C PRO A 6 19.97 -20.85 -2.04
N PHE A 7 20.74 -21.94 -1.93
CA PHE A 7 20.87 -22.95 -2.97
C PHE A 7 19.58 -23.77 -3.15
N GLU A 8 18.95 -24.22 -2.07
CA GLU A 8 17.67 -24.94 -2.14
C GLU A 8 16.56 -24.07 -2.73
N LEU A 9 16.52 -22.78 -2.36
CA LEU A 9 15.57 -21.83 -2.94
C LEU A 9 15.76 -21.64 -4.45
N ILE A 10 17.01 -21.59 -4.93
CA ILE A 10 17.30 -21.52 -6.37
C ILE A 10 16.82 -22.78 -7.09
N ILE A 11 17.05 -23.98 -6.53
CA ILE A 11 16.58 -25.23 -7.13
C ILE A 11 15.05 -25.24 -7.26
N ILE A 12 14.35 -24.83 -6.19
CA ILE A 12 12.88 -24.72 -6.21
C ILE A 12 12.42 -23.71 -7.28
N LEU A 13 13.08 -22.55 -7.36
CA LEU A 13 12.78 -21.53 -8.36
C LEU A 13 12.95 -22.06 -9.79
N VAL A 14 14.02 -22.83 -10.06
CA VAL A 14 14.24 -23.45 -11.37
C VAL A 14 13.13 -24.43 -11.71
N ILE A 15 12.69 -25.27 -10.77
CA ILE A 15 11.57 -26.21 -10.98
C ILE A 15 10.28 -25.45 -11.33
N ILE A 16 9.98 -24.38 -10.61
CA ILE A 16 8.82 -23.51 -10.88
C ILE A 16 8.94 -22.92 -12.29
N ILE A 17 10.11 -22.42 -12.67
CA ILE A 17 10.36 -21.86 -14.00
C ILE A 17 10.21 -22.93 -15.10
N ILE A 18 10.56 -24.19 -14.86
CA ILE A 18 10.36 -25.26 -15.85
C ILE A 18 8.86 -25.53 -16.06
N ILE A 19 8.07 -25.54 -14.98
CA ILE A 19 6.63 -25.79 -15.04
C ILE A 19 5.88 -24.63 -15.69
N PHE A 20 6.17 -23.40 -15.27
CA PHE A 20 5.44 -22.20 -15.72
C PHE A 20 6.08 -21.55 -16.97
N GLY A 21 7.37 -21.79 -17.22
CA GLY A 21 8.15 -21.16 -18.27
C GLY A 21 8.83 -19.85 -17.82
N VAL A 22 10.02 -19.57 -18.37
CA VAL A 22 10.84 -18.37 -18.08
C VAL A 22 10.11 -17.05 -18.37
N GLY A 23 9.15 -17.04 -19.29
CA GLY A 23 8.40 -15.84 -19.69
C GLY A 23 7.22 -15.49 -18.77
N ARG A 24 6.64 -16.47 -18.07
CA ARG A 24 5.44 -16.26 -17.24
C ARG A 24 5.74 -15.52 -15.94
N LEU A 25 6.91 -15.79 -15.35
CA LEU A 25 7.33 -15.16 -14.10
C LEU A 25 7.43 -13.62 -14.20
N PRO A 26 8.11 -13.03 -15.21
CA PRO A 26 8.15 -11.58 -15.37
C PRO A 26 6.80 -10.97 -15.80
N GLU A 27 5.98 -11.70 -16.56
CA GLU A 27 4.63 -11.27 -16.95
C GLU A 27 3.73 -11.10 -15.71
N VAL A 28 3.67 -12.13 -14.86
CA VAL A 28 2.91 -12.12 -13.60
C VAL A 28 3.49 -11.12 -12.62
N GLY A 29 4.81 -11.10 -12.43
CA GLY A 29 5.50 -10.15 -11.55
C GLY A 29 5.28 -8.70 -11.97
N GLY A 30 5.28 -8.41 -13.28
CA GLY A 30 4.99 -7.08 -13.81
C GLY A 30 3.56 -6.63 -13.55
N ALA A 31 2.57 -7.52 -13.75
CA ALA A 31 1.17 -7.23 -13.46
C ALA A 31 0.93 -7.02 -11.95
N LEU A 32 1.44 -7.92 -11.11
CA LEU A 32 1.37 -7.80 -9.65
C LEU A 32 2.08 -6.53 -9.15
N GLY A 33 3.25 -6.22 -9.68
CA GLY A 33 4.03 -5.04 -9.30
C GLY A 33 3.30 -3.73 -9.61
N LYS A 34 2.62 -3.64 -10.77
CA LYS A 34 1.76 -2.50 -11.10
C LYS A 34 0.59 -2.40 -10.12
N GLY A 35 -0.11 -3.50 -9.86
CA GLY A 35 -1.22 -3.54 -8.91
C GLY A 35 -0.82 -3.12 -7.49
N ILE A 36 0.31 -3.62 -6.99
CA ILE A 36 0.85 -3.22 -5.67
C ILE A 36 1.22 -1.74 -5.64
N ARG A 37 1.80 -1.21 -6.72
CA ARG A 37 2.16 0.21 -6.81
C ARG A 37 0.93 1.11 -6.80
N GLU A 38 -0.08 0.77 -7.58
CA GLU A 38 -1.35 1.50 -7.61
C GLU A 38 -2.09 1.42 -6.27
N PHE A 39 -2.14 0.22 -5.67
CA PHE A 39 -2.71 0.02 -4.34
C PHE A 39 -2.01 0.88 -3.29
N ARG A 40 -0.67 0.89 -3.25
CA ARG A 40 0.10 1.76 -2.33
C ARG A 40 -0.19 3.25 -2.56
N LYS A 41 -0.34 3.66 -3.82
CA LYS A 41 -0.64 5.05 -4.17
C LYS A 41 -2.03 5.43 -3.65
N ALA A 42 -3.06 4.63 -3.95
CA ALA A 42 -4.42 4.86 -3.52
C ALA A 42 -4.57 4.88 -1.99
N THR A 43 -3.89 3.96 -1.29
CA THR A 43 -3.88 3.95 0.18
C THR A 43 -3.29 5.25 0.75
N ARG A 44 -2.18 5.73 0.18
CA ARG A 44 -1.54 6.97 0.63
C ARG A 44 -2.40 8.21 0.36
N GLU A 45 -3.00 8.30 -0.83
CA GLU A 45 -3.94 9.38 -1.18
C GLU A 45 -5.17 9.36 -0.26
N GLY A 46 -5.69 8.19 0.09
CA GLY A 46 -6.79 8.06 1.05
C GLY A 46 -6.40 8.49 2.47
N GLU A 47 -5.19 8.19 2.92
CA GLU A 47 -4.67 8.67 4.21
C GLU A 47 -4.50 10.20 4.23
N GLU A 48 -4.02 10.79 3.14
CA GLU A 48 -3.88 12.24 2.99
C GLU A 48 -5.25 12.92 3.01
N ALA A 49 -6.22 12.43 2.22
CA ALA A 49 -7.59 12.97 2.21
C ALA A 49 -8.28 12.86 3.58
N LYS A 50 -8.05 11.76 4.32
CA LYS A 50 -8.58 11.62 5.68
C LYS A 50 -8.01 12.66 6.63
N ARG A 51 -6.73 13.01 6.52
CA ARG A 51 -6.10 14.05 7.34
C ARG A 51 -6.65 15.43 7.01
N GLU A 52 -6.79 15.76 5.74
CA GLU A 52 -7.37 17.05 5.31
C GLU A 52 -8.80 17.22 5.85
N LEU A 53 -9.64 16.18 5.76
CA LEU A 53 -10.99 16.19 6.32
C LEU A 53 -11.00 16.35 7.86
N GLU A 54 -10.06 15.71 8.56
CA GLU A 54 -9.92 15.85 10.01
C GLU A 54 -9.44 17.26 10.43
N GLU A 55 -8.59 17.90 9.61
CA GLU A 55 -8.12 19.27 9.85
C GLU A 55 -9.24 20.29 9.62
N MET A 56 -9.98 20.19 8.52
CA MET A 56 -11.14 21.05 8.25
C MET A 56 -12.21 20.91 9.35
N ALA A 57 -12.49 19.68 9.80
CA ALA A 57 -13.45 19.45 10.88
C ALA A 57 -13.00 20.04 12.23
N LYS A 58 -11.69 20.13 12.48
CA LYS A 58 -11.14 20.79 13.67
C LYS A 58 -11.23 22.31 13.58
N GLU A 59 -10.91 22.88 12.43
CA GLU A 59 -11.02 24.32 12.18
C GLU A 59 -12.47 24.81 12.33
N ASP A 60 -13.44 24.09 11.75
CA ASP A 60 -14.86 24.40 11.90
C ASP A 60 -15.33 24.31 13.36
N ALA A 61 -14.82 23.31 14.10
CA ALA A 61 -15.14 23.13 15.52
C ALA A 61 -14.50 24.21 16.42
N GLU A 62 -13.33 24.75 16.05
CA GLU A 62 -12.70 25.87 16.74
C GLU A 62 -13.39 27.20 16.42
N ALA A 63 -13.75 27.45 15.16
CA ALA A 63 -14.51 28.63 14.75
C ALA A 63 -15.88 28.70 15.47
N ALA A 64 -16.61 27.57 15.53
CA ALA A 64 -17.89 27.50 16.24
C ALA A 64 -17.78 27.67 17.77
N LYS A 65 -16.59 27.41 18.35
CA LYS A 65 -16.33 27.66 19.77
C LYS A 65 -15.95 29.12 20.04
N ALA A 66 -15.21 29.75 19.13
CA ALA A 66 -14.85 31.16 19.23
C ALA A 66 -16.09 32.06 19.12
N GLU A 67 -16.98 31.79 18.17
CA GLU A 67 -18.22 32.55 17.96
C GLU A 67 -19.15 32.50 19.19
N LYS A 68 -19.26 31.33 19.84
CA LYS A 68 -20.06 31.16 21.07
C LYS A 68 -19.44 31.78 22.32
N ALA A 69 -18.14 32.06 22.32
CA ALA A 69 -17.45 32.71 23.43
C ALA A 69 -17.50 34.24 23.34
N GLU A 70 -17.71 34.79 22.14
CA GLU A 70 -17.86 36.22 21.90
C GLU A 70 -19.30 36.72 22.10
N GLU A 71 -20.29 35.83 22.01
CA GLU A 71 -21.71 36.12 22.22
C GLU A 71 -22.17 36.05 23.71
N ALA A 72 -21.27 35.72 24.64
CA ALA A 72 -21.53 35.55 26.08
C ALA A 72 -20.82 36.62 26.95
#